data_AF-A0A955TH70-F1
#
_entry.id   AF-A0A955TH70-F1
#
_cell.length_a   1.000
_cell.length_b   1.000
_cell.length_c   1.000
_cell.angle_alpha   90.00
_cell.angle_beta   90.00
_cell.angle_gamma   90.00
#
_symmetry.space_group_name_H-M   'P 1'
#
loop_
_entity.id
_entity.type
_entity.pdbx_description
1 polymer ?
#
loop_
_entity_poly.entity_id
_entity_poly.type
_entity_poly.pdbx_seq_one_letter_code
_entity_poly.pdbx_strand_id
1 'polypeptide(L)' 'MSEIDSGGPAFPMSHEQKQTGVWGLTKREWFAGMALQGHLANASTTTNTSCDREGLVNDCFLMADAMLRAGEVKIGND' A
#
# COMPACT_ATOMS: atom_id res chain seq x y z
N MET A 1 9.90 16.37 6.68
CA MET A 1 9.00 15.22 6.51
C MET A 1 8.70 15.15 5.03
N SER A 2 9.43 14.34 4.27
CA SER A 2 9.14 14.15 2.85
C SER A 2 7.72 13.60 2.73
N GLU A 3 6.88 14.22 1.90
CA GLU A 3 5.60 13.63 1.49
C GLU A 3 5.88 12.20 1.02
N ILE A 4 5.21 11.24 1.66
CA ILE A 4 5.34 9.85 1.27
C ILE A 4 4.59 9.70 -0.05
N ASP A 5 5.28 9.21 -1.08
CA ASP A 5 4.65 8.95 -2.38
C ASP A 5 3.54 7.91 -2.24
N SER A 6 2.33 8.30 -2.63
CA SER A 6 1.15 7.44 -2.59
C SER A 6 1.01 6.55 -3.83
N GLY A 7 1.81 6.81 -4.88
CA GLY A 7 1.79 6.09 -6.15
C GLY A 7 0.55 6.37 -7.02
N GLY A 8 -0.27 7.34 -6.61
CA GLY A 8 -1.57 7.65 -7.20
C GLY A 8 -2.67 6.64 -6.86
N PRO A 9 -3.83 6.69 -7.55
CA PRO A 9 -4.96 5.79 -7.30
C PRO A 9 -4.59 4.32 -7.53
N ALA A 10 -5.04 3.44 -6.63
CA ALA A 10 -4.86 1.99 -6.73
C ALA A 10 -5.57 1.39 -7.96
N PHE A 11 -6.73 1.96 -8.30
CA PHE A 11 -7.58 1.54 -9.40
C PHE A 11 -7.88 2.72 -10.33
N PRO A 12 -8.24 2.47 -11.60
CA PRO A 12 -8.63 3.52 -12.52
C PRO A 12 -9.80 4.34 -11.98
N MET A 13 -9.70 5.66 -12.09
CA MET A 13 -10.79 6.59 -11.75
C MET A 13 -11.35 7.23 -13.02
N SER A 14 -12.67 7.41 -13.06
CA SER A 14 -13.35 8.14 -14.13
C SER A 14 -12.94 9.62 -14.14
N HIS A 15 -13.22 10.30 -15.25
CA HIS A 15 -12.93 11.73 -15.37
C HIS A 15 -13.74 12.56 -14.35
N GLU A 16 -15.02 12.23 -14.15
CA GLU A 16 -15.87 12.88 -13.13
C GLU A 16 -15.34 12.67 -11.72
N GLN A 17 -14.88 11.46 -11.36
CA GLN A 17 -14.32 11.18 -10.03
C GLN A 17 -13.07 12.03 -9.75
N LYS A 18 -12.23 12.24 -10.77
CA LYS A 18 -11.07 13.14 -10.66
C LYS A 18 -11.48 14.60 -10.47
N GLN A 19 -12.58 15.05 -11.06
CA GLN A 19 -13.07 16.42 -10.96
C GLN A 19 -13.79 16.72 -9.65
N THR A 20 -14.54 15.75 -9.12
CA THR A 20 -15.28 15.92 -7.86
C THR A 20 -14.39 15.80 -6.63
N GLY A 21 -13.13 15.35 -6.80
CA GLY A 21 -12.22 15.10 -5.68
C GLY A 21 -12.65 13.91 -4.82
N VAL A 22 -13.43 12.98 -5.38
CA VAL A 22 -13.76 11.71 -4.71
C VAL A 22 -12.64 10.72 -5.01
N TRP A 23 -11.74 10.55 -4.05
CA TRP A 23 -10.57 9.68 -4.18
C TRP A 23 -10.86 8.30 -3.56
N GLY A 24 -10.45 7.24 -4.25
CA GLY A 24 -10.38 5.89 -3.69
C GLY A 24 -9.05 5.66 -2.96
N LEU A 25 -8.76 4.39 -2.67
CA LEU A 25 -7.46 3.99 -2.11
C LEU A 25 -6.32 4.37 -3.05
N THR A 26 -5.20 4.79 -2.47
CA THR A 26 -3.93 4.95 -3.17
C THR A 26 -3.26 3.60 -3.40
N LYS A 27 -2.34 3.50 -4.37
CA LYS A 27 -1.56 2.26 -4.61
C LYS A 27 -0.82 1.83 -3.35
N ARG A 28 -0.25 2.80 -2.62
CA ARG A 28 0.43 2.55 -1.34
C ARG A 28 -0.50 1.88 -0.33
N GLU A 29 -1.68 2.45 -0.10
CA GLU A 29 -2.66 1.90 0.85
C GLU A 29 -3.17 0.53 0.40
N TRP A 30 -3.37 0.35 -0.90
CA TRP A 30 -3.78 -0.94 -1.45
C TRP A 30 -2.73 -2.03 -1.24
N PHE A 31 -1.46 -1.77 -1.57
CA PHE A 31 -0.38 -2.74 -1.35
C PHE A 31 -0.16 -3.03 0.14
N ALA A 32 -0.23 -2.00 0.99
CA ALA A 32 -0.13 -2.19 2.44
C ALA A 32 -1.29 -3.06 2.95
N GLY A 33 -2.51 -2.84 2.47
CA GLY A 33 -3.68 -3.67 2.79
C GLY A 33 -3.53 -5.12 2.34
N MET A 34 -2.98 -5.35 1.13
CA MET A 34 -2.70 -6.70 0.63
C MET A 34 -1.64 -7.42 1.46
N ALA A 35 -0.56 -6.74 1.85
CA ALA A 35 0.45 -7.29 2.74
C ALA A 35 -0.13 -7.64 4.12
N LEU A 36 -0.95 -6.74 4.68
CA LEU A 36 -1.63 -6.96 5.94
C LEU A 36 -2.57 -8.17 5.89
N GLN A 37 -3.34 -8.33 4.81
CA GLN A 37 -4.18 -9.51 4.62
C GLN A 37 -3.37 -10.81 4.64
N GLY A 38 -2.23 -10.83 3.95
CA GLY A 38 -1.32 -11.98 3.97
C GLY A 38 -0.78 -12.30 5.37
N HIS A 39 -0.41 -11.26 6.13
CA HIS A 39 0.03 -11.42 7.51
C HIS A 39 -1.07 -11.94 8.44
N LEU A 40 -2.30 -11.43 8.31
CA LEU A 40 -3.45 -11.83 9.13
C LEU A 40 -3.98 -13.22 8.79
N ALA A 41 -3.73 -13.72 7.57
CA ALA A 41 -4.05 -15.10 7.21
C ALA A 41 -3.22 -16.14 8.00
N ASN A 42 -2.07 -15.74 8.55
CA ASN A 42 -1.28 -16.60 9.43
C ASN A 42 -1.81 -16.54 10.88
N ALA A 43 -2.33 -17.68 11.37
CA ALA A 43 -2.87 -17.81 12.72
C ALA A 43 -1.84 -17.45 13.83
N SER A 44 -0.55 -17.63 13.56
CA SER A 44 0.50 -17.23 14.51
C SER A 44 0.61 -15.71 14.67
N THR A 45 0.23 -14.93 13.67
CA THR A 45 0.19 -13.46 13.75
C THR A 45 -1.00 -12.98 14.59
N THR A 46 -2.13 -13.69 14.54
CA THR A 46 -3.39 -13.25 15.17
C THR A 46 -3.57 -13.76 16.59
N THR A 47 -2.99 -14.92 16.93
CA THR A 47 -3.13 -15.56 18.25
C THR A 47 -1.98 -15.28 19.21
N ASN A 48 -0.87 -14.75 18.70
CA ASN A 48 0.32 -14.49 19.51
C ASN A 48 0.27 -13.10 20.16
N THR A 49 0.20 -13.06 21.49
CA THR A 49 0.23 -11.84 22.29
C THR A 49 1.55 -11.07 22.20
N SER A 50 2.63 -11.67 21.65
CA SER A 50 3.90 -10.99 21.38
C SER A 50 4.05 -10.44 19.96
N CYS A 51 3.00 -10.53 19.12
CA CYS A 51 3.02 -9.87 17.83
C CYS A 51 2.94 -8.35 18.01
N ASP A 52 4.04 -7.66 17.74
CA ASP A 52 4.06 -6.19 17.70
C ASP A 52 3.24 -5.69 16.50
N ARG A 53 2.08 -5.10 16.80
CA ARG A 53 1.16 -4.58 15.78
C ARG A 53 1.71 -3.35 15.08
N GLU A 54 2.49 -2.52 15.76
CA GLU A 54 3.09 -1.33 15.15
C GLU A 54 4.18 -1.75 14.16
N GLY A 55 5.06 -2.68 14.54
CA GLY A 55 6.01 -3.31 13.65
C GLY A 55 5.35 -3.92 12.41
N LEU A 56 4.27 -4.67 12.60
CA LEU A 56 3.52 -5.28 11.49
C LEU A 56 2.97 -4.25 10.50
N VAL A 57 2.37 -3.17 10.98
CA VAL A 57 1.84 -2.08 10.13
C VAL A 57 2.98 -1.41 9.38
N ASN A 58 4.10 -1.14 10.05
CA ASN A 58 5.29 -0.56 9.43
C ASN A 58 5.84 -1.46 8.32
N ASP A 59 5.95 -2.77 8.55
CA ASP A 59 6.41 -3.73 7.55
C ASP A 59 5.51 -3.74 6.30
N CYS A 60 4.18 -3.67 6.50
CA CYS A 60 3.23 -3.61 5.39
C CYS A 60 3.44 -2.35 4.52
N PHE A 61 3.68 -1.19 5.15
CA PHE A 61 3.97 0.04 4.41
C PHE A 61 5.35 0.01 3.75
N LEU A 62 6.37 -0.59 4.38
CA LEU A 62 7.69 -0.76 3.77
C LEU A 62 7.61 -1.64 2.52
N MET A 63 6.81 -2.71 2.55
CA MET A 63 6.53 -3.53 1.37
C MET A 63 5.81 -2.75 0.28
N ALA A 64 4.80 -1.95 0.63
CA ALA A 64 4.09 -1.10 -0.31
C ALA A 64 5.04 -0.11 -1.02
N ASP A 65 5.90 0.56 -0.24
CA ASP A 65 6.86 1.53 -0.76
C ASP A 65 7.90 0.86 -1.68
N ALA A 66 8.29 -0.39 -1.36
CA ALA A 66 9.18 -1.18 -2.22
C ALA A 66 8.52 -1.54 -3.57
N MET A 67 7.23 -1.89 -3.55
CA MET A 67 6.47 -2.19 -4.77
C MET A 67 6.30 -0.96 -5.66
N LEU A 68 6.09 0.23 -5.07
CA LEU A 68 6.03 1.49 -5.81
C LEU A 68 7.34 1.78 -6.53
N ARG A 69 8.47 1.73 -5.81
CA ARG A 69 9.80 1.92 -6.40
C ARG A 69 10.09 0.93 -7.53
N ALA A 70 9.70 -0.34 -7.37
CA ALA A 70 9.87 -1.34 -8.42
C ALA A 70 9.02 -1.07 -9.67
N GLY A 71 7.86 -0.40 -9.50
CA GLY A 71 6.98 0.00 -10.60
C GLY A 71 7.49 1.22 -11.37
N GLU A 72 8.12 2.18 -10.70
CA GLU A 72 8.70 3.37 -11.34
C GLU A 72 9.85 3.03 -12.30
N VAL A 73 10.67 2.03 -11.93
CA VAL A 73 11.81 1.57 -12.76
C VAL A 73 11.33 1.02 -14.12
N LYS A 74 10.07 0.60 -14.26
CA LYS A 74 9.53 0.04 -15.52
C LYS A 74 9.00 1.08 -16.51
N ILE A 75 8.88 2.36 -16.13
CA ILE A 75 8.42 3.44 -17.04
C ILE A 75 9.63 4.15 -17.71
N GLY A 76 10.86 3.78 -17.36
CA GLY A 76 12.07 4.24 -18.02
C GLY A 76 12.43 3.40 -19.25
N ASN A 77 11.88 3.80 -20.40
CA ASN A 77 12.46 3.66 -21.75
C ASN A 77 12.64 2.24 -22.35
N ASP A 78 11.70 1.84 -23.20
CA ASP A 78 11.94 1.04 -24.42
C ASP A 78 11.29 1.77 -25.61
#